data_AF-A0AA39PGN2-F1
#
_entry.id   AF-A0AA39PGN2-F1
#
_cell.length_a   1.000
_cell.length_b   1.000
_cell.length_c   1.000
_cell.angle_alpha   90.00
_cell.angle_beta   90.00
_cell.angle_gamma   90.00
#
_symmetry.space_group_name_H-M   'P 1'
#
loop_
_entity.id
_entity.type
_entity.pdbx_description
1 polymer ?
#
loop_
_entity_poly.entity_id
_entity_poly.type
_entity_poly.pdbx_seq_one_letter_code
_entity_poly.pdbx_strand_id
1 'polypeptide(L)'
;MPLLDRRLPTVIITSTLQTVLNEGSKGKKGRVLNALTLPMPNTTLQSALFHEVASHLEACKVTRSIGSDLLAAPFPAAALSWGLASVAGAIAPPHSDFGGSAVKIQTLTGCKIWFVISKCQEDEWGETWDSFLRDFQADSKVNSDVYQCEVVLVEPGTLWFQHLNTLHTMATESNSLVWGQHFFPASAICSVIMGWVHTAFLSWAITNVEHKDMRVLLLHLMAYWKKVITAGGNIEGMLVSHAISSDSFTGSPRA
;
A
#
# COMPACT_ATOMS: atom_id res chain seq x y z
N MET A 1 14.16 -0.42 25.56
CA MET A 1 14.11 1.03 25.28
C MET A 1 12.65 1.47 25.30
N PRO A 2 12.21 2.33 26.23
CA PRO A 2 10.84 2.79 26.28
C PRO A 2 10.70 4.10 25.50
N LEU A 3 10.28 4.03 24.23
CA LEU A 3 9.87 5.17 23.40
C LEU A 3 8.54 4.79 22.75
N LEU A 4 7.45 4.85 23.51
CA LEU A 4 6.14 4.44 23.02
C LEU A 4 5.02 5.11 23.81
N ASP A 5 5.00 6.44 23.89
CA ASP A 5 3.86 7.11 24.52
C ASP A 5 3.60 8.57 24.11
N ARG A 6 3.64 8.89 22.81
CA ARG A 6 3.14 10.19 22.29
C ARG A 6 2.46 10.08 20.92
N ARG A 7 1.67 9.04 20.68
CA ARG A 7 0.69 9.10 19.57
C ARG A 7 -0.50 9.94 20.05
N LEU A 8 -1.02 10.84 19.22
CA LEU A 8 -2.40 11.32 19.40
C LEU A 8 -3.29 10.08 19.59
N PRO A 9 -4.13 9.98 20.63
CA PRO A 9 -4.84 8.74 20.91
C PRO A 9 -5.82 8.45 19.77
N THR A 10 -5.41 7.60 18.84
CA THR A 10 -6.33 6.97 17.89
C THR A 10 -7.15 5.98 18.70
N VAL A 11 -8.39 6.36 18.99
CA VAL A 11 -9.33 5.48 19.68
C VAL A 11 -9.93 4.54 18.63
N ILE A 12 -9.53 3.27 18.68
CA ILE A 12 -10.16 2.23 17.87
C ILE A 12 -11.54 1.97 18.46
N ILE A 13 -12.57 2.15 17.64
CA ILE A 13 -13.96 1.87 18.01
C ILE A 13 -14.53 0.82 17.04
N THR A 14 -15.28 -0.13 17.57
CA THR A 14 -16.09 -1.05 16.75
C THR A 14 -17.47 -0.44 16.56
N SER A 15 -17.88 -0.23 15.31
CA SER A 15 -19.20 0.30 14.97
C SER A 15 -19.66 -0.16 13.59
N THR A 16 -20.84 0.26 13.18
CA THR A 16 -21.40 -0.04 11.86
C THR A 16 -21.09 1.08 10.86
N LEU A 17 -21.13 0.77 9.57
CA LEU A 17 -21.07 1.80 8.51
C LEU A 17 -22.21 2.81 8.61
N GLN A 18 -23.37 2.40 9.14
CA GLN A 18 -24.48 3.30 9.41
C GLN A 18 -24.07 4.41 10.40
N THR A 19 -23.22 4.11 11.39
CA THR A 19 -22.68 5.14 12.29
C THR A 19 -21.84 6.17 11.53
N VAL A 20 -20.94 5.71 10.65
CA VAL A 20 -20.11 6.60 9.82
C VAL A 20 -20.99 7.51 8.95
N LEU A 21 -22.00 6.92 8.30
CA LEU A 21 -22.97 7.66 7.50
C LEU A 21 -23.75 8.69 8.32
N ASN A 22 -24.26 8.29 9.49
CA ASN A 22 -25.02 9.15 10.38
C ASN A 22 -24.18 10.32 10.91
N GLU A 23 -22.93 10.09 11.28
CA GLU A 23 -22.03 11.17 11.72
C GLU A 23 -21.66 12.09 10.55
N GLY A 24 -21.31 11.54 9.39
CA GLY A 24 -21.00 12.34 8.19
C GLY A 24 -22.17 13.21 7.72
N SER A 25 -23.41 12.74 7.88
CA SER A 25 -24.64 13.48 7.50
C SER A 25 -24.91 14.68 8.40
N LYS A 26 -24.31 14.75 9.60
CA LYS A 26 -24.43 15.91 10.50
C LYS A 26 -23.50 17.08 10.11
N GLY A 27 -22.69 16.92 9.07
CA GLY A 27 -21.69 17.91 8.65
C GLY A 27 -20.75 18.28 9.80
N LYS A 28 -20.51 19.57 10.01
CA LYS A 28 -19.59 20.09 11.06
C LYS A 28 -19.97 19.73 12.50
N LYS A 29 -21.18 19.24 12.74
CA LYS A 29 -21.65 18.81 14.08
C LYS A 29 -21.43 17.32 14.33
N GLY A 30 -21.06 16.55 13.30
CA GLY A 30 -20.79 15.13 13.40
C GLY A 30 -19.42 14.82 13.99
N ARG A 31 -19.25 13.60 14.49
CA ARG A 31 -17.92 13.10 14.86
C ARG A 31 -17.09 12.78 13.62
N VAL A 32 -15.80 13.09 13.67
CA VAL A 32 -14.84 12.70 12.65
C VAL A 32 -14.53 11.21 12.82
N LEU A 33 -15.02 10.39 11.90
CA LEU A 33 -14.82 8.94 11.90
C LEU A 33 -14.11 8.50 10.62
N ASN A 34 -13.28 7.47 10.73
CA ASN A 34 -12.54 6.89 9.63
C ASN A 34 -12.66 5.35 9.68
N ALA A 35 -13.44 4.77 8.76
CA ALA A 35 -13.46 3.33 8.58
C ALA A 35 -12.32 2.95 7.63
N LEU A 36 -11.23 2.44 8.20
CA LEU A 36 -9.95 2.21 7.51
C LEU A 36 -9.84 0.86 6.78
N THR A 37 -10.66 -0.12 7.13
CA THR A 37 -10.53 -1.46 6.54
C THR A 37 -11.88 -2.11 6.46
N LEU A 38 -12.52 -1.96 5.30
CA LEU A 38 -13.76 -2.66 4.96
C LEU A 38 -13.40 -3.72 3.92
N PRO A 39 -13.32 -5.02 4.27
CA PRO A 39 -12.97 -6.05 3.30
C PRO A 39 -13.97 -6.10 2.14
N MET A 40 -13.47 -6.05 0.91
CA MET A 40 -14.25 -6.03 -0.33
C MET A 40 -13.78 -7.13 -1.32
N PRO A 41 -13.75 -8.42 -0.90
CA PRO A 41 -13.11 -9.50 -1.68
C PRO A 41 -13.79 -9.78 -3.03
N ASN A 42 -15.06 -9.39 -3.18
CA ASN A 42 -15.87 -9.65 -4.38
C ASN A 42 -16.01 -8.42 -5.29
N THR A 43 -15.33 -7.31 -4.97
CA THR A 43 -15.44 -6.08 -5.75
C THR A 43 -14.54 -6.14 -6.97
N THR A 44 -15.16 -6.00 -8.14
CA THR A 44 -14.51 -6.01 -9.46
C THR A 44 -14.63 -4.64 -10.11
N LEU A 45 -14.03 -3.61 -9.50
CA LEU A 45 -13.84 -2.35 -10.19
C LEU A 45 -12.72 -2.52 -11.21
N GLN A 46 -13.10 -2.52 -12.49
CA GLN A 46 -12.14 -2.64 -13.58
C GLN A 46 -11.25 -1.40 -13.60
N SER A 47 -9.96 -1.65 -13.53
CA SER A 47 -8.92 -0.66 -13.72
C SER A 47 -8.01 -1.17 -14.81
N ALA A 48 -7.94 -0.45 -15.93
CA ALA A 48 -6.94 -0.73 -16.96
C ALA A 48 -5.55 -0.83 -16.32
N LEU A 49 -4.69 -1.69 -16.87
CA LEU A 49 -3.29 -1.89 -16.45
C LEU A 49 -3.06 -2.54 -15.08
N PHE A 50 -4.07 -2.71 -14.20
CA PHE A 50 -3.82 -3.32 -12.89
C PHE A 50 -3.27 -4.74 -12.99
N HIS A 51 -3.78 -5.55 -13.92
CA HIS A 51 -3.25 -6.89 -14.17
C HIS A 51 -1.81 -6.90 -14.68
N GLU A 52 -1.35 -5.80 -15.29
CA GLU A 52 0.03 -5.65 -15.79
C GLU A 52 1.02 -5.33 -14.68
N VAL A 53 0.58 -4.71 -13.58
CA VAL A 53 1.46 -4.39 -12.44
C VAL A 53 1.32 -5.37 -11.28
N ALA A 54 0.19 -6.05 -11.16
CA ALA A 54 -0.13 -6.96 -10.06
C ALA A 54 0.37 -8.40 -10.32
N SER A 55 1.68 -8.59 -10.46
CA SER A 55 2.28 -9.89 -10.84
C SER A 55 1.90 -11.07 -9.92
N HIS A 56 1.62 -10.80 -8.65
CA HIS A 56 1.12 -11.81 -7.71
C HIS A 56 -0.17 -12.52 -8.19
N LEU A 57 -1.04 -11.85 -8.95
CA LEU A 57 -2.27 -12.45 -9.48
C LEU A 57 -1.96 -13.56 -10.49
N GLU A 58 -1.05 -13.29 -11.43
CA GLU A 58 -0.63 -14.29 -12.42
C GLU A 58 0.18 -15.41 -11.73
N ALA A 59 1.05 -15.06 -10.78
CA ALA A 59 1.79 -16.05 -10.00
C ALA A 59 0.84 -17.03 -9.29
N CYS A 60 -0.19 -16.54 -8.60
CA CYS A 60 -1.22 -17.37 -7.96
C CYS A 60 -1.94 -18.27 -8.97
N LYS A 61 -2.34 -17.72 -10.12
CA LYS A 61 -3.04 -18.46 -11.18
C LYS A 61 -2.19 -19.61 -11.73
N VAL A 62 -0.91 -19.35 -12.05
CA VAL A 62 0.00 -20.34 -12.66
C VAL A 62 0.42 -21.43 -11.68
N THR A 63 0.50 -21.12 -10.40
CA THR A 63 1.03 -22.02 -9.36
C THR A 63 -0.05 -22.74 -8.56
N ARG A 64 -1.34 -22.39 -8.74
CA ARG A 64 -2.49 -23.07 -8.10
C ARG A 64 -2.48 -24.59 -8.29
N SER A 65 -1.97 -25.08 -9.43
CA SER A 65 -1.93 -26.52 -9.75
C SER A 65 -0.72 -27.27 -9.18
N ILE A 66 0.22 -26.60 -8.51
CA ILE A 66 1.46 -27.24 -8.00
C ILE A 66 1.17 -28.22 -6.84
N GLY A 67 -0.02 -28.17 -6.22
CA GLY A 67 -0.48 -29.18 -5.27
C GLY A 67 0.35 -29.29 -3.99
N SER A 68 1.11 -28.24 -3.63
CA SER A 68 1.88 -28.18 -2.39
C SER A 68 1.02 -27.63 -1.25
N ASP A 69 1.10 -28.24 -0.06
CA ASP A 69 0.41 -27.75 1.15
C ASP A 69 0.74 -26.29 1.48
N LEU A 70 1.97 -25.85 1.17
CA LEU A 70 2.41 -24.46 1.35
C LEU A 70 1.69 -23.47 0.42
N LEU A 71 1.25 -23.93 -0.75
CA LEU A 71 0.49 -23.16 -1.74
C LEU A 71 -1.02 -23.46 -1.70
N ALA A 72 -1.45 -24.34 -0.79
CA ALA A 72 -2.85 -24.71 -0.61
C ALA A 72 -3.64 -23.68 0.23
N ALA A 73 -2.93 -22.73 0.87
CA ALA A 73 -3.58 -21.67 1.60
C ALA A 73 -4.50 -20.83 0.69
N PRO A 74 -5.69 -20.40 1.18
CA PRO A 74 -6.62 -19.62 0.38
C PRO A 74 -6.01 -18.32 -0.15
N PHE A 75 -6.45 -17.90 -1.33
CA PHE A 75 -6.09 -16.59 -1.87
C PHE A 75 -6.65 -15.48 -0.94
N PRO A 76 -5.81 -14.54 -0.47
CA PRO A 76 -6.17 -13.58 0.59
C PRO A 76 -6.98 -12.38 0.03
N ALA A 77 -8.11 -12.66 -0.63
CA ALA A 77 -8.93 -11.64 -1.30
C ALA A 77 -9.41 -10.52 -0.35
N ALA A 78 -9.73 -10.88 0.89
CA ALA A 78 -10.22 -9.95 1.90
C ALA A 78 -9.14 -9.00 2.44
N ALA A 79 -7.87 -9.40 2.37
CA ALA A 79 -6.74 -8.54 2.65
C ALA A 79 -6.38 -7.67 1.44
N LEU A 80 -6.46 -8.24 0.22
CA LEU A 80 -6.03 -7.55 -1.00
C LEU A 80 -7.00 -6.51 -1.56
N SER A 81 -8.27 -6.53 -1.16
CA SER A 81 -9.30 -5.61 -1.66
C SER A 81 -10.11 -5.05 -0.51
N TRP A 82 -10.17 -3.72 -0.41
CA TRP A 82 -10.80 -3.03 0.70
C TRP A 82 -11.49 -1.74 0.28
N GLY A 83 -12.41 -1.27 1.13
CA GLY A 83 -13.03 0.04 1.05
C GLY A 83 -12.67 0.91 2.25
N LEU A 84 -12.73 2.22 2.02
CA LEU A 84 -12.65 3.27 3.03
C LEU A 84 -13.93 4.09 3.00
N ALA A 85 -14.42 4.42 4.20
CA ALA A 85 -15.45 5.44 4.38
C ALA A 85 -14.99 6.42 5.44
N SER A 86 -14.80 7.67 5.05
CA SER A 86 -14.19 8.68 5.92
C SER A 86 -15.06 9.94 5.98
N VAL A 87 -15.25 10.47 7.17
CA VAL A 87 -15.86 11.79 7.40
C VAL A 87 -14.81 12.88 7.19
N ALA A 88 -15.22 14.03 6.68
CA ALA A 88 -14.38 15.21 6.52
C ALA A 88 -13.59 15.52 7.82
N GLY A 89 -12.30 15.83 7.67
CA GLY A 89 -11.37 16.04 8.78
C GLY A 89 -10.69 14.77 9.31
N ALA A 90 -11.04 13.58 8.82
CA ALA A 90 -10.38 12.35 9.23
C ALA A 90 -8.92 12.30 8.76
N ILE A 91 -8.00 11.98 9.68
CA ILE A 91 -6.56 11.84 9.43
C ILE A 91 -6.14 10.42 9.81
N ALA A 92 -5.27 9.80 9.02
CA ALA A 92 -4.51 8.64 9.50
C ALA A 92 -3.05 9.04 9.74
N PRO A 93 -2.41 8.56 10.81
CA PRO A 93 -1.01 8.86 11.10
C PRO A 93 -0.09 8.34 9.98
N PRO A 94 1.14 8.87 9.87
CA PRO A 94 2.15 8.33 8.95
C PRO A 94 2.38 6.82 9.15
N HIS A 95 2.32 6.05 8.07
CA HIS A 95 2.53 4.61 8.06
C HIS A 95 2.96 4.12 6.66
N SER A 96 3.49 2.91 6.60
CA SER A 96 3.64 2.11 5.38
C SER A 96 2.65 0.95 5.43
N ASP A 97 2.15 0.55 4.26
CA ASP A 97 1.26 -0.61 4.17
C ASP A 97 1.99 -1.91 4.55
N PHE A 98 1.22 -2.90 5.02
CA PHE A 98 1.76 -4.19 5.44
C PHE A 98 2.52 -4.91 4.32
N GLY A 99 3.64 -5.55 4.67
CA GLY A 99 4.55 -6.18 3.70
C GLY A 99 5.18 -5.21 2.70
N GLY A 100 5.09 -3.89 2.95
CA GLY A 100 5.54 -2.89 1.98
C GLY A 100 4.71 -2.84 0.71
N SER A 101 3.48 -3.37 0.75
CA SER A 101 2.66 -3.54 -0.45
C SER A 101 2.42 -2.23 -1.20
N ALA A 102 2.40 -2.32 -2.53
CA ALA A 102 1.95 -1.23 -3.37
C ALA A 102 0.43 -1.16 -3.27
N VAL A 103 -0.13 0.03 -3.43
CA VAL A 103 -1.57 0.24 -3.32
C VAL A 103 -2.09 0.90 -4.58
N LYS A 104 -3.16 0.34 -5.11
CA LYS A 104 -4.01 1.02 -6.09
C LYS A 104 -5.23 1.54 -5.35
N ILE A 105 -5.57 2.81 -5.51
CA ILE A 105 -6.85 3.35 -5.03
C ILE A 105 -7.66 3.94 -6.16
N GLN A 106 -8.97 3.89 -5.98
CA GLN A 106 -9.95 4.60 -6.79
C GLN A 106 -10.87 5.40 -5.87
N THR A 107 -10.88 6.73 -6.04
CA THR A 107 -11.79 7.60 -5.30
C THR A 107 -13.16 7.56 -5.97
N LEU A 108 -14.17 7.10 -5.24
CA LEU A 108 -15.54 6.94 -5.74
C LEU A 108 -16.36 8.22 -5.52
N THR A 109 -16.15 8.88 -4.38
CA THR A 109 -16.78 10.17 -4.05
C THR A 109 -15.97 10.88 -2.97
N GLY A 110 -16.21 12.18 -2.81
CA GLY A 110 -15.47 13.05 -1.90
C GLY A 110 -14.02 13.25 -2.33
N CYS A 111 -13.20 13.74 -1.40
CA CYS A 111 -11.82 14.10 -1.69
C CYS A 111 -10.89 13.71 -0.54
N LYS A 112 -9.72 13.16 -0.90
CA LYS A 112 -8.62 12.94 0.04
C LYS A 112 -7.37 13.68 -0.42
N ILE A 113 -6.59 14.10 0.56
CA ILE A 113 -5.24 14.61 0.40
C ILE A 113 -4.31 13.48 0.85
N TRP A 114 -3.52 12.97 -0.07
CA TRP A 114 -2.54 11.93 0.17
C TRP A 114 -1.15 12.54 0.23
N PHE A 115 -0.43 12.27 1.30
CA PHE A 115 0.91 12.78 1.52
C PHE A 115 1.87 11.62 1.31
N VAL A 116 2.63 11.67 0.23
CA VAL A 116 3.69 10.70 -0.09
C VAL A 116 4.97 11.22 0.55
N ILE A 117 5.55 10.43 1.44
CA ILE A 117 6.73 10.82 2.23
C ILE A 117 7.91 9.96 1.77
N SER A 118 8.89 10.60 1.14
CA SER A 118 10.06 9.94 0.56
C SER A 118 11.33 10.51 1.17
N LYS A 119 12.41 9.73 1.20
CA LYS A 119 13.71 10.26 1.63
C LYS A 119 14.21 11.32 0.63
N CYS A 120 14.85 12.38 1.12
CA CYS A 120 15.47 13.42 0.30
C CYS A 120 16.68 12.90 -0.49
N GLN A 121 17.35 11.86 0.02
CA GLN A 121 18.45 11.19 -0.65
C GLN A 121 18.19 9.69 -0.64
N GLU A 122 18.30 9.06 -1.81
CA GLU A 122 18.26 7.61 -1.94
C GLU A 122 19.59 7.01 -1.50
N ASP A 123 19.55 5.93 -0.73
CA ASP A 123 20.75 5.15 -0.45
C ASP A 123 21.26 4.52 -1.77
N GLU A 124 22.57 4.36 -1.94
CA GLU A 124 23.17 3.75 -3.15
C GLU A 124 22.61 2.35 -3.48
N TRP A 125 22.00 1.68 -2.49
CA TRP A 125 21.44 0.33 -2.58
C TRP A 125 19.90 0.31 -2.68
N GLY A 126 19.25 1.47 -2.80
CA GLY A 126 17.80 1.60 -2.77
C GLY A 126 17.23 1.45 -1.35
N GLU A 127 16.18 0.66 -1.18
CA GLU A 127 15.58 0.44 0.14
C GLU A 127 16.45 -0.43 1.04
N THR A 128 16.92 0.15 2.15
CA THR A 128 17.75 -0.55 3.13
C THR A 128 16.96 -0.89 4.39
N TRP A 129 17.54 -1.74 5.23
CA TRP A 129 17.03 -2.02 6.57
C TRP A 129 16.84 -0.74 7.41
N ASP A 130 17.72 0.24 7.23
CA ASP A 130 17.72 1.49 7.99
C ASP A 130 16.55 2.43 7.63
N SER A 131 15.88 2.23 6.48
CA SER A 131 14.82 3.10 5.95
C SER A 131 13.71 3.46 6.94
N PHE A 132 13.36 2.54 7.85
CA PHE A 132 12.34 2.75 8.87
C PHE A 132 12.86 2.70 10.32
N LEU A 133 14.12 2.32 10.53
CA LEU A 133 14.64 2.09 11.89
C LEU A 133 15.36 3.28 12.50
N ARG A 134 16.08 4.05 11.68
CA ARG A 134 16.85 5.20 12.16
C ARG A 134 16.07 6.49 12.06
N ASP A 135 15.34 6.62 10.96
CA ASP A 135 14.87 7.93 10.49
C ASP A 135 13.38 8.16 10.79
N PHE A 136 12.60 7.08 10.90
CA PHE A 136 11.17 7.18 11.13
C PHE A 136 10.85 7.31 12.63
N GLN A 137 10.35 8.48 13.01
CA GLN A 137 9.73 8.70 14.31
C GLN A 137 8.20 8.77 14.14
N ALA A 138 7.51 7.81 14.74
CA ALA A 138 6.05 7.68 14.64
C ALA A 138 5.28 8.83 15.33
N ASP A 139 5.97 9.74 16.03
CA ASP A 139 5.41 10.84 16.82
C ASP A 139 5.03 12.07 15.97
N SER A 140 4.57 11.82 14.74
CA SER A 140 3.95 12.79 13.82
C SER A 140 4.84 13.94 13.33
N LYS A 141 6.12 13.96 13.66
CA LYS A 141 7.10 14.87 13.05
C LYS A 141 8.01 14.08 12.13
N VAL A 142 7.59 13.97 10.88
CA VAL A 142 8.49 13.55 9.80
C VAL A 142 9.67 14.53 9.79
N ASN A 143 10.90 14.02 9.93
CA ASN A 143 12.09 14.84 9.91
C ASN A 143 12.30 15.42 8.50
N SER A 144 12.10 16.73 8.33
CA SER A 144 12.20 17.41 7.04
C SER A 144 13.62 17.47 6.47
N ASP A 145 14.65 17.24 7.29
CA ASP A 145 16.03 17.14 6.82
C ASP A 145 16.30 15.78 6.14
N VAL A 146 15.49 14.77 6.48
CA VAL A 146 15.63 13.39 5.97
C VAL A 146 14.57 13.08 4.91
N TYR A 147 13.38 13.63 5.05
CA TYR A 147 12.23 13.32 4.22
C TYR A 147 11.65 14.56 3.53
N GLN A 148 11.27 14.37 2.27
CA GLN A 148 10.44 15.28 1.51
C GLN A 148 9.00 14.74 1.42
N CYS A 149 8.05 15.64 1.21
CA CYS A 149 6.64 15.28 1.08
C CYS A 149 6.06 15.82 -0.22
N GLU A 150 5.51 14.91 -1.03
CA GLU A 150 4.67 15.25 -2.17
C GLU A 150 3.20 15.13 -1.75
N VAL A 151 2.38 16.10 -2.17
CA VAL A 151 0.96 16.15 -1.85
C VAL A 151 0.16 15.82 -3.10
N VAL A 152 -0.60 14.73 -3.05
CA VAL A 152 -1.46 14.27 -4.12
C VAL A 152 -2.91 14.46 -3.70
N LEU A 153 -3.66 15.27 -4.46
CA LEU A 153 -5.10 15.39 -4.28
C LEU A 153 -5.79 14.28 -5.08
N VAL A 154 -6.58 13.43 -4.41
CA VAL A 154 -7.31 12.34 -5.06
C VAL A 154 -8.82 12.60 -5.02
N GLU A 155 -9.34 13.02 -6.17
CA GLU A 155 -10.73 13.41 -6.39
C GLU A 155 -11.55 12.28 -7.05
N PRO A 156 -12.89 12.36 -7.09
CA PRO A 156 -13.71 11.31 -7.67
C PRO A 156 -13.32 10.99 -9.11
N GLY A 157 -13.14 9.70 -9.41
CA GLY A 157 -12.66 9.23 -10.71
C GLY A 157 -11.14 9.09 -10.81
N THR A 158 -10.38 9.60 -9.85
CA THR A 158 -8.92 9.39 -9.79
C THR A 158 -8.62 7.92 -9.55
N LEU A 159 -7.81 7.34 -10.44
CA LEU A 159 -7.15 6.05 -10.26
C LEU A 159 -5.68 6.32 -9.98
N TRP A 160 -5.22 5.97 -8.78
CA TRP A 160 -3.86 6.26 -8.35
C TRP A 160 -3.15 5.00 -7.87
N PHE A 161 -1.87 4.90 -8.21
CA PHE A 161 -0.99 3.81 -7.84
C PHE A 161 0.14 4.36 -6.97
N GLN A 162 0.15 3.94 -5.71
CA GLN A 162 1.23 4.18 -4.76
C GLN A 162 2.28 3.07 -4.90
N HIS A 163 3.55 3.48 -4.90
CA HIS A 163 4.69 2.57 -4.96
C HIS A 163 4.81 1.70 -3.69
N LEU A 164 5.57 0.60 -3.79
CA LEU A 164 5.95 -0.22 -2.65
C LEU A 164 6.67 0.60 -1.56
N ASN A 165 6.54 0.15 -0.31
CA ASN A 165 7.22 0.69 0.88
C ASN A 165 7.08 2.19 1.09
N THR A 166 6.06 2.80 0.50
CA THR A 166 5.82 4.23 0.60
C THR A 166 5.34 4.57 2.01
N LEU A 167 6.13 5.41 2.71
CA LEU A 167 5.64 6.06 3.91
C LEU A 167 4.62 7.12 3.49
N HIS A 168 3.43 7.09 4.09
CA HIS A 168 2.38 8.01 3.71
C HIS A 168 1.45 8.34 4.88
N THR A 169 0.75 9.47 4.76
CA THR A 169 -0.37 9.85 5.60
C THR A 169 -1.50 10.34 4.70
N MET A 170 -2.74 10.33 5.20
CA MET A 170 -3.86 10.90 4.47
C MET A 170 -4.73 11.76 5.36
N ALA A 171 -5.26 12.82 4.76
CA ALA A 171 -6.33 13.64 5.31
C ALA A 171 -7.55 13.57 4.41
N THR A 172 -8.74 13.56 5.01
CA THR A 172 -10.01 13.57 4.29
C THR A 172 -10.53 15.00 4.23
N GLU A 173 -10.59 15.58 3.04
CA GLU A 173 -11.04 16.96 2.83
C GLU A 173 -12.57 17.04 2.92
N SER A 174 -13.25 16.11 2.25
CA SER A 174 -14.71 15.97 2.25
C SER A 174 -15.10 14.51 2.44
N ASN A 175 -16.32 14.26 2.93
CA ASN A 175 -16.81 12.89 3.18
C ASN A 175 -16.55 12.00 1.95
N SER A 176 -15.73 10.97 2.11
CA SER A 176 -15.13 10.25 0.98
C SER A 176 -15.40 8.76 1.04
N LEU A 177 -15.61 8.15 -0.12
CA LEU A 177 -15.52 6.71 -0.32
C LEU A 177 -14.37 6.40 -1.27
N VAL A 178 -13.50 5.51 -0.86
CA VAL A 178 -12.35 5.07 -1.66
C VAL A 178 -12.33 3.55 -1.66
N TRP A 179 -12.07 2.96 -2.81
CA TRP A 179 -11.78 1.54 -2.92
C TRP A 179 -10.29 1.37 -3.19
N GLY A 180 -9.67 0.39 -2.53
CA GLY A 180 -8.25 0.15 -2.60
C GLY A 180 -7.92 -1.33 -2.82
N GLN A 181 -6.77 -1.57 -3.43
CA GLN A 181 -6.19 -2.91 -3.52
C GLN A 181 -4.69 -2.88 -3.25
N HIS A 182 -4.23 -3.84 -2.46
CA HIS A 182 -2.80 -4.12 -2.33
C HIS A 182 -2.33 -4.96 -3.52
N PHE A 183 -1.08 -4.77 -3.95
CA PHE A 183 -0.45 -5.61 -4.94
C PHE A 183 1.07 -5.68 -4.79
N PHE A 184 1.65 -6.73 -5.38
CA PHE A 184 3.09 -6.93 -5.46
C PHE A 184 3.52 -7.11 -6.93
N PRO A 185 4.35 -6.19 -7.47
CA PRO A 185 4.97 -6.33 -8.77
C PRO A 185 6.22 -7.20 -8.70
N ALA A 186 6.43 -8.04 -9.71
CA ALA A 186 7.62 -8.89 -9.82
C ALA A 186 8.90 -8.09 -10.15
N SER A 187 8.76 -6.95 -10.85
CA SER A 187 9.87 -6.08 -11.26
C SER A 187 10.60 -5.42 -10.09
N ALA A 188 9.97 -5.32 -8.90
CA ALA A 188 10.54 -4.72 -7.70
C ALA A 188 10.60 -5.72 -6.53
N ILE A 189 10.93 -6.99 -6.80
CA ILE A 189 10.94 -8.03 -5.76
C ILE A 189 11.86 -7.73 -4.58
N CYS A 190 13.02 -7.10 -4.80
CA CYS A 190 13.92 -6.74 -3.71
C CYS A 190 13.19 -5.81 -2.72
N SER A 191 12.49 -4.78 -3.21
CA SER A 191 11.65 -3.90 -2.40
C SER A 191 10.51 -4.66 -1.71
N VAL A 192 9.86 -5.60 -2.40
CA VAL A 192 8.84 -6.45 -1.77
C VAL A 192 9.44 -7.21 -0.58
N ILE A 193 10.57 -7.88 -0.75
CA ILE A 193 11.24 -8.63 0.33
C ILE A 193 11.61 -7.69 1.48
N MET A 194 12.15 -6.51 1.18
CA MET A 194 12.50 -5.51 2.19
C MET A 194 11.29 -5.05 3.00
N GLY A 195 10.14 -4.80 2.36
CA GLY A 195 8.90 -4.46 3.05
C GLY A 195 8.41 -5.55 4.02
N TRP A 196 8.55 -6.82 3.64
CA TRP A 196 8.27 -7.95 4.52
C TRP A 196 9.25 -8.04 5.68
N VAL A 197 10.53 -7.77 5.46
CA VAL A 197 11.53 -7.67 6.53
C VAL A 197 11.16 -6.53 7.47
N HIS A 198 10.95 -5.30 6.99
CA HIS A 198 10.59 -4.17 7.84
C HIS A 198 9.36 -4.46 8.68
N THR A 199 8.28 -4.96 8.07
CA THR A 199 7.02 -5.24 8.81
C THR A 199 7.11 -6.44 9.74
N ALA A 200 8.01 -7.39 9.51
CA ALA A 200 8.27 -8.49 10.44
C ALA A 200 8.92 -8.01 11.76
N PHE A 201 9.78 -7.00 11.70
CA PHE A 201 10.48 -6.47 12.87
C PHE A 201 9.80 -5.28 13.53
N LEU A 202 9.20 -4.39 12.73
CA LEU A 202 8.60 -3.14 13.20
C LEU A 202 7.08 -3.24 13.41
N SER A 203 6.38 -4.09 12.64
CA SER A 203 4.93 -4.33 12.80
C SER A 203 4.16 -3.00 12.95
N TRP A 204 3.31 -2.88 13.98
CA TRP A 204 2.49 -1.70 14.33
C TRP A 204 3.28 -0.42 14.62
N ALA A 205 4.62 -0.46 14.65
CA ALA A 205 5.43 0.74 14.67
C ALA A 205 5.36 1.48 13.32
N ILE A 206 5.19 0.76 12.20
CA ILE A 206 5.16 1.34 10.86
C ILE A 206 3.90 1.05 10.06
N THR A 207 3.10 0.03 10.41
CA THR A 207 1.83 -0.26 9.74
C THR A 207 0.63 0.06 10.63
N ASN A 208 -0.52 0.34 10.00
CA ASN A 208 -1.82 0.53 10.65
C ASN A 208 -2.70 -0.73 10.64
N VAL A 209 -2.35 -1.77 9.87
CA VAL A 209 -3.06 -3.06 9.77
C VAL A 209 -2.05 -4.17 9.49
N GLU A 210 -2.29 -5.38 10.00
CA GLU A 210 -1.50 -6.57 9.65
C GLU A 210 -2.31 -7.54 8.79
N HIS A 211 -1.77 -7.91 7.64
CA HIS A 211 -2.35 -8.87 6.69
C HIS A 211 -1.45 -10.10 6.54
N LYS A 212 -1.28 -10.86 7.62
CA LYS A 212 -0.36 -12.02 7.67
C LYS A 212 -0.70 -13.11 6.66
N ASP A 213 -1.96 -13.16 6.21
CA ASP A 213 -2.45 -14.03 5.15
C ASP A 213 -1.86 -13.68 3.77
N MET A 214 -1.43 -12.44 3.53
CA MET A 214 -0.74 -12.04 2.29
C MET A 214 0.62 -12.73 2.10
N ARG A 215 1.19 -13.40 3.12
CA ARG A 215 2.45 -14.15 3.01
C ARG A 215 2.40 -15.25 1.95
N VAL A 216 1.23 -15.85 1.73
CA VAL A 216 1.07 -16.88 0.69
C VAL A 216 1.42 -16.36 -0.71
N LEU A 217 1.24 -15.05 -0.95
CA LEU A 217 1.53 -14.43 -2.24
C LEU A 217 3.02 -14.44 -2.56
N LEU A 218 3.89 -14.32 -1.54
CA LEU A 218 5.33 -14.49 -1.71
C LEU A 218 5.69 -15.91 -2.16
N LEU A 219 5.04 -16.91 -1.56
CA LEU A 219 5.27 -18.31 -1.91
C LEU A 219 4.85 -18.58 -3.36
N HIS A 220 3.72 -18.02 -3.79
CA HIS A 220 3.28 -18.09 -5.18
C HIS A 220 4.27 -17.39 -6.13
N LEU A 221 4.78 -16.21 -5.79
CA LEU A 221 5.81 -15.51 -6.60
C LEU A 221 7.11 -16.34 -6.71
N MET A 222 7.59 -16.91 -5.61
CA MET A 222 8.77 -17.79 -5.59
C MET A 222 8.57 -19.04 -6.46
N ALA A 223 7.42 -19.71 -6.32
CA ALA A 223 7.09 -20.89 -7.11
C ALA A 223 6.94 -20.56 -8.61
N TYR A 224 6.38 -19.39 -8.92
CA TYR A 224 6.26 -18.89 -10.28
C TYR A 224 7.63 -18.67 -10.92
N TRP A 225 8.56 -17.99 -10.26
CA TRP A 225 9.92 -17.83 -10.79
C TRP A 225 10.66 -19.14 -10.92
N LYS A 226 10.56 -20.04 -9.93
CA LYS A 226 11.16 -21.37 -10.06
C LYS A 226 10.70 -22.03 -11.35
N LYS A 227 9.39 -22.03 -11.61
CA LYS A 227 8.81 -22.60 -12.84
C LYS A 227 9.38 -21.94 -14.10
N VAL A 228 9.41 -20.61 -14.14
CA VAL A 228 9.96 -19.84 -15.29
C VAL A 228 11.43 -20.18 -15.54
N ILE A 229 12.27 -20.15 -14.51
CA ILE A 229 13.71 -20.44 -14.60
C ILE A 229 13.93 -21.88 -15.07
N THR A 230 13.22 -22.85 -14.50
CA THR A 230 13.38 -24.27 -14.88
C THR A 230 12.85 -24.60 -16.27
N ALA A 231 11.91 -23.81 -16.79
CA ALA A 231 11.37 -23.98 -18.14
C ALA A 231 12.24 -23.34 -19.24
N GLY A 232 13.39 -22.75 -18.88
CA GLY A 232 14.24 -22.01 -19.83
C GLY A 232 13.61 -20.71 -20.33
N GLY A 233 12.67 -20.13 -19.56
CA GLY A 233 12.02 -18.86 -19.93
C GLY A 233 13.02 -17.71 -19.97
N ASN A 234 12.93 -16.88 -21.02
CA ASN A 234 13.81 -15.74 -21.20
C ASN A 234 13.52 -14.66 -20.15
N ILE A 235 14.41 -14.52 -19.15
CA ILE A 235 14.21 -13.69 -17.95
C ILE A 235 14.11 -12.19 -18.31
N GLU A 236 14.77 -11.76 -19.40
CA GLU A 236 14.79 -10.37 -19.86
C GLU A 236 13.42 -9.87 -20.34
N GLY A 237 12.60 -10.72 -20.98
CA GLY A 237 11.26 -10.33 -21.46
C GLY A 237 10.24 -10.07 -20.34
N MET A 238 10.46 -10.64 -19.15
CA MET A 238 9.58 -10.46 -17.98
C MET A 238 9.89 -9.16 -17.21
N LEU A 239 11.17 -8.78 -17.12
CA LEU A 239 11.56 -7.51 -16.50
C LEU A 239 11.14 -6.32 -17.37
N VAL A 240 11.24 -6.45 -18.69
CA VAL A 240 10.93 -5.36 -19.65
C VAL A 240 9.42 -5.16 -19.88
N SER A 241 8.60 -6.22 -19.79
CA SER A 241 7.14 -6.09 -19.96
C SER A 241 6.41 -5.53 -18.73
N HIS A 242 7.08 -5.44 -17.58
CA HIS A 242 6.52 -4.97 -16.30
C HIS A 242 7.32 -3.80 -15.68
N ALA A 243 8.32 -3.29 -16.41
CA ALA A 243 9.02 -2.05 -16.08
C ALA A 243 8.37 -0.92 -16.89
N ILE A 244 7.45 -0.18 -16.28
CA ILE A 244 7.22 1.19 -16.74
C ILE A 244 8.50 1.94 -16.38
N SER A 245 9.27 2.23 -17.40
CA SER A 245 10.58 2.89 -17.35
C SER A 245 10.50 4.21 -16.56
N SER A 246 11.45 4.38 -15.63
CA SER A 246 11.78 5.62 -14.93
C SER A 246 12.42 6.69 -15.84
N ASP A 247 12.52 6.46 -17.16
CA ASP A 247 13.22 7.37 -18.08
C ASP A 247 12.35 8.54 -18.58
N SER A 248 11.10 8.65 -18.12
CA SER A 248 10.21 9.75 -18.54
C SER A 248 10.39 11.07 -17.77
N PHE A 249 11.34 11.17 -16.82
CA PHE A 249 11.58 12.40 -16.03
C PHE A 249 12.91 13.13 -16.25
N THR A 250 13.71 12.75 -17.26
CA THR A 250 14.87 13.58 -17.65
C THR A 250 14.43 14.69 -18.59
N GLY A 251 13.91 15.77 -17.99
CA GLY A 251 13.76 17.05 -18.67
C GLY A 251 15.12 17.54 -19.18
N SER A 252 15.21 17.77 -20.48
CA SER A 252 16.34 18.43 -21.14
C SER A 252 16.66 19.77 -20.44
N PRO A 253 17.93 20.08 -20.16
CA PRO A 253 18.31 21.40 -19.68
C PRO A 253 18.16 22.38 -20.85
N ARG A 254 17.22 23.32 -20.72
CA ARG A 254 17.19 24.48 -21.61
C ARG A 254 18.32 25.41 -21.23
N ALA A 255 19.19 25.66 -22.20
CA ALA A 255 20.05 26.84 -22.26
C ALA A 255 19.22 28.12 -22.35
#